data_AF-A0A918M149-F1
#
_entry.id   AF-A0A918M149-F1
#
_cell.length_a   1.000
_cell.length_b   1.000
_cell.length_c   1.000
_cell.angle_alpha   90.00
_cell.angle_beta   90.00
_cell.angle_gamma   90.00
#
_symmetry.space_group_name_H-M   'P 1'
#
loop_
_entity.id
_entity.type
_entity.pdbx_description
1 polymer ?
#
loop_
_entity_poly.entity_id
_entity_poly.type
_entity_poly.pdbx_seq_one_letter_code
_entity_poly.pdbx_strand_id
1 'polypeptide(L)'
;MTSISPLGGQGENLPEPLRRTFDEMIADAEKELAVQQDRLRQMHRRRRRRQYRDAARRAREHSRAGLFWGGSAACAAGAVFALLGMYDIAMELLKAAVAAWIAAASAAQPPRT
;
A
#
# COMPACT_ATOMS: atom_id res chain seq x y z
N MET A 1 3.07 26.47 -26.53
CA MET A 1 1.79 27.21 -26.58
C MET A 1 1.16 26.93 -27.94
N THR A 2 0.23 25.98 -28.01
CA THR A 2 -0.58 25.72 -29.21
C THR A 2 -2.02 26.05 -28.86
N SER A 3 -2.42 27.26 -29.24
CA SER A 3 -3.78 27.77 -29.14
C SER A 3 -4.63 27.08 -30.21
N ILE A 4 -5.49 26.16 -29.79
CA ILE A 4 -6.57 25.64 -30.63
C ILE A 4 -7.74 26.61 -30.43
N SER A 5 -8.00 27.46 -31.43
CA SER A 5 -9.16 28.35 -31.44
C SER A 5 -10.45 27.52 -31.32
N PRO A 6 -11.41 27.91 -30.45
CA PRO A 6 -12.69 27.23 -30.43
C PRO A 6 -13.45 27.60 -31.71
N LEU A 7 -13.93 26.58 -32.41
CA LEU A 7 -14.89 26.69 -33.50
C LEU A 7 -16.20 27.28 -32.92
N GLY A 8 -16.25 28.60 -32.78
CA GLY A 8 -17.46 29.34 -32.48
C GLY A 8 -18.26 29.51 -33.77
N GLY A 9 -19.49 29.01 -33.82
CA GLY A 9 -20.46 29.41 -34.84
C GLY A 9 -21.10 28.32 -35.70
N GLN A 10 -21.27 27.09 -35.22
CA GLN A 10 -22.01 26.05 -35.96
C GLN A 10 -23.05 25.30 -35.10
N GLY A 11 -23.63 25.99 -34.10
CA GLY A 11 -24.69 25.43 -33.25
C GLY A 11 -26.11 25.96 -33.53
N GLU A 12 -26.25 27.04 -34.31
CA GLU A 12 -27.52 27.76 -34.42
C GLU A 12 -28.45 27.33 -35.57
N ASN A 13 -28.02 26.41 -36.46
CA ASN A 13 -28.81 25.96 -37.61
C ASN A 13 -28.91 24.43 -37.72
N LEU A 14 -29.17 23.75 -36.60
CA LEU A 14 -29.59 22.34 -36.60
C LEU A 14 -31.12 22.28 -36.47
N PRO A 15 -31.82 21.44 -37.26
CA PRO A 15 -33.26 21.27 -37.10
C PRO A 15 -33.56 20.86 -35.66
N GLU A 16 -34.51 21.57 -35.04
CA GLU A 16 -35.03 21.36 -33.67
C GLU A 16 -35.01 19.89 -33.16
N PRO A 17 -35.52 18.88 -33.90
CA PRO A 17 -35.48 17.49 -33.45
C PRO A 17 -34.07 16.96 -33.22
N LEU A 18 -33.10 17.39 -34.02
CA LEU A 18 -31.71 16.93 -33.99
C LEU A 18 -30.94 17.60 -32.85
N ARG A 19 -31.26 18.87 -32.54
CA ARG A 19 -30.73 19.59 -31.40
C ARG A 19 -31.18 18.97 -30.07
N ARG A 20 -32.46 18.60 -29.97
CA ARG A 20 -33.04 17.92 -28.80
C ARG A 20 -32.40 16.56 -28.52
N THR A 21 -32.14 15.77 -29.57
CA THR A 21 -31.45 14.48 -29.45
C THR A 21 -29.99 14.64 -29.02
N PHE A 22 -29.29 15.67 -29.50
CA PHE A 22 -27.93 15.96 -29.06
C PHE A 22 -27.89 16.41 -27.59
N ASP A 23 -28.81 17.27 -27.16
CA ASP A 23 -28.90 17.71 -25.77
C ASP A 23 -29.24 16.53 -24.83
N GLU A 24 -30.12 15.61 -25.24
CA GLU A 24 -30.39 14.37 -24.49
C GLU A 24 -29.17 13.45 -24.40
N MET A 25 -28.43 13.26 -25.50
CA MET A 25 -27.19 12.47 -25.47
C MET A 25 -26.10 13.11 -24.61
N ILE A 26 -25.99 14.44 -24.63
CA ILE A 26 -25.05 15.18 -23.76
C ILE A 26 -25.46 15.00 -22.30
N ALA A 27 -26.74 15.12 -21.98
CA ALA A 27 -27.25 14.94 -20.62
C ALA A 27 -27.03 13.50 -20.10
N ASP A 28 -27.26 12.48 -20.94
CA ASP A 28 -26.98 11.09 -20.59
C ASP A 28 -25.48 10.82 -20.41
N ALA A 29 -24.64 11.38 -21.29
CA ALA A 29 -23.19 11.27 -21.17
C ALA A 29 -22.66 11.95 -19.89
N GLU A 30 -23.17 13.12 -19.53
CA GLU A 30 -22.83 13.82 -18.28
C GLU A 30 -23.25 13.02 -17.05
N LYS A 31 -24.42 12.38 -17.11
CA LYS A 31 -24.94 11.52 -16.04
C LYS A 31 -24.07 10.27 -15.85
N GLU A 32 -23.64 9.64 -16.94
CA GLU A 32 -22.70 8.52 -16.88
C GLU A 32 -21.32 8.95 -16.34
N LEU A 33 -20.83 10.12 -16.73
CA LEU A 33 -19.59 10.70 -16.21
C LEU A 33 -19.66 10.95 -14.70
N ALA A 34 -20.78 11.48 -14.22
CA ALA A 34 -21.02 11.70 -12.79
C ALA A 34 -21.00 10.37 -12.01
N VAL A 35 -21.65 9.32 -12.53
CA VAL A 35 -21.66 7.98 -11.93
C VAL A 35 -20.24 7.38 -11.88
N GLN A 36 -19.46 7.53 -12.95
CA GLN A 36 -18.07 7.05 -12.99
C GLN A 36 -17.17 7.81 -12.00
N GLN A 37 -17.33 9.13 -11.88
CA GLN A 37 -16.58 9.94 -10.92
C GLN A 37 -16.90 9.54 -9.47
N ASP A 38 -18.17 9.29 -9.15
CA ASP A 38 -18.55 8.83 -7.82
C ASP A 38 -18.04 7.42 -7.52
N ARG A 39 -18.00 6.54 -8.52
CA ARG A 39 -17.37 5.21 -8.40
C ARG A 39 -15.88 5.33 -8.09
N LEU A 40 -15.17 6.24 -8.76
CA LEU A 40 -13.76 6.53 -8.48
C LEU A 40 -13.54 7.13 -7.09
N ARG A 41 -14.40 8.06 -6.65
CA ARG A 41 -14.34 8.62 -5.29
C ARG A 41 -14.56 7.54 -4.23
N GLN A 42 -15.53 6.66 -4.43
CA GLN A 42 -15.76 5.52 -3.54
C GLN A 42 -14.58 4.54 -3.55
N MET A 43 -13.99 4.27 -4.72
CA MET A 43 -12.82 3.41 -4.84
C MET A 43 -11.62 4.00 -4.12
N HIS A 44 -11.35 5.31 -4.26
CA HIS A 44 -10.28 6.00 -3.53
C HIS A 44 -10.47 5.96 -2.00
N ARG A 45 -11.70 6.19 -1.52
CA ARG A 45 -12.04 6.06 -0.09
C ARG A 45 -11.79 4.64 0.43
N ARG A 46 -12.17 3.62 -0.34
CA ARG A 46 -11.92 2.21 -0.01
C ARG A 46 -10.42 1.86 -0.07
N ARG A 47 -9.69 2.40 -1.05
CA ARG A 47 -8.26 2.15 -1.26
C ARG A 47 -7.42 2.72 -0.12
N ARG A 48 -7.74 3.93 0.38
CA ARG A 48 -7.11 4.47 1.60
C ARG A 48 -7.26 3.53 2.80
N ARG A 49 -8.48 3.05 3.06
CA ARG A 49 -8.74 2.10 4.18
C ARG A 49 -8.02 0.76 4.02
N ARG A 50 -7.90 0.25 2.79
CA ARG A 50 -7.14 -0.98 2.49
C ARG A 50 -5.63 -0.76 2.63
N GLN A 51 -5.10 0.36 2.15
CA GLN A 51 -3.68 0.71 2.28
C GLN A 51 -3.22 0.75 3.74
N TYR A 52 -4.01 1.29 4.67
CA TYR A 52 -3.65 1.26 6.09
C TYR A 52 -3.61 -0.16 6.67
N ARG A 53 -4.52 -1.05 6.27
CA ARG A 53 -4.51 -2.46 6.70
C ARG A 53 -3.34 -3.24 6.10
N ASP A 54 -3.03 -3.00 4.83
CA ASP A 54 -1.92 -3.67 4.14
C ASP A 54 -0.56 -3.16 4.62
N ALA A 55 -0.45 -1.87 4.99
CA ALA A 55 0.74 -1.30 5.59
C ALA A 55 1.04 -1.92 6.95
N ALA A 56 0.02 -2.11 7.79
CA ALA A 56 0.17 -2.76 9.09
C ALA A 56 0.60 -4.24 8.94
N ARG A 57 0.08 -4.94 7.93
CA ARG A 57 0.51 -6.31 7.61
C ARG A 57 1.97 -6.35 7.16
N ARG A 58 2.35 -5.52 6.19
CA ARG A 58 3.73 -5.43 5.71
C ARG A 58 4.72 -5.05 6.82
N ALA A 59 4.35 -4.10 7.69
CA ALA A 59 5.20 -3.70 8.82
C ALA A 59 5.50 -4.87 9.77
N ARG A 60 4.51 -5.73 10.06
CA ARG A 60 4.68 -6.92 10.91
C ARG A 60 5.52 -8.01 10.24
N GLU A 61 5.37 -8.20 8.94
CA GLU A 61 6.18 -9.16 8.18
C GLU A 61 7.65 -8.73 8.12
N HIS A 62 7.91 -7.44 7.88
CA HIS A 62 9.26 -6.89 7.84
C HIS A 62 9.93 -6.88 9.22
N SER A 63 9.20 -6.59 10.30
CA SER A 63 9.77 -6.62 11.65
C SER A 63 10.19 -8.04 12.06
N ARG A 64 9.43 -9.06 11.65
CA ARG A 64 9.77 -10.47 11.91
C ARG A 64 11.03 -10.90 11.18
N ALA A 65 11.14 -10.58 9.89
CA ALA A 65 12.35 -10.87 9.12
C ALA A 65 13.57 -10.16 9.75
N GLY A 66 13.42 -8.89 10.13
CA GLY A 66 14.47 -8.12 10.81
C GLY A 66 14.93 -8.76 12.13
N LEU A 67 13.99 -9.19 12.98
CA LEU A 67 14.30 -9.87 14.25
C LEU A 67 15.01 -11.21 14.02
N PHE A 68 14.58 -12.00 13.04
CA PHE A 68 15.21 -13.28 12.73
C PHE A 68 16.65 -13.11 12.23
N TRP A 69 16.87 -12.20 11.27
CA TRP A 69 18.21 -11.89 10.77
C TRP A 69 19.11 -11.26 11.84
N GLY A 70 18.56 -10.38 12.67
CA GLY A 70 19.27 -9.80 13.81
C GLY A 70 19.73 -10.85 14.81
N GLY A 71 18.86 -11.82 15.14
CA GLY A 71 19.22 -12.95 15.99
C GLY A 71 20.33 -13.83 15.40
N SER A 72 20.24 -14.14 14.10
CA SER A 72 21.28 -14.91 13.39
C SER A 72 22.63 -14.19 13.36
N ALA A 73 22.64 -12.87 13.15
CA ALA A 73 23.86 -12.06 13.19
C ALA A 73 24.49 -12.04 14.59
N ALA A 74 23.67 -11.87 15.64
CA ALA A 74 24.13 -11.93 17.03
C ALA A 74 24.71 -13.32 17.37
N CYS A 75 24.09 -14.39 16.91
CA CYS A 75 24.59 -15.76 17.09
C CYS A 75 25.95 -15.97 16.40
N ALA A 76 26.09 -15.51 15.15
CA ALA A 76 27.34 -15.59 14.41
C ALA A 76 28.45 -14.78 15.10
N ALA A 77 28.15 -13.57 15.56
CA ALA A 77 29.08 -12.76 16.34
C ALA A 77 29.48 -13.46 17.65
N GLY A 78 28.51 -14.04 18.37
CA GLY A 78 28.77 -14.82 19.58
C GLY A 78 29.72 -16.01 19.34
N ALA A 79 29.56 -16.72 18.22
CA ALA A 79 30.46 -17.80 17.85
C ALA A 79 31.89 -17.31 17.59
N VAL A 80 32.06 -16.17 16.92
CA VAL A 80 33.39 -15.54 16.72
C VAL A 80 34.02 -15.17 18.06
N PHE A 81 33.26 -14.58 18.98
CA PHE A 81 33.76 -14.22 20.30
C PHE A 81 34.10 -15.43 21.18
N ALA A 82 33.36 -16.53 21.04
CA ALA A 82 33.68 -17.79 21.70
C ALA A 82 35.01 -18.38 21.18
N LEU A 83 35.25 -18.33 19.86
CA LEU A 83 36.51 -18.76 19.25
C LEU A 83 37.71 -17.93 19.73
N LEU A 84 37.49 -16.66 20.06
CA LEU A 84 38.50 -15.76 20.63
C LEU A 84 38.68 -15.95 22.15
N GLY A 85 37.96 -16.90 22.77
CA GLY A 85 38.01 -17.16 24.21
C GLY A 85 37.26 -16.15 25.08
N MET A 86 36.51 -15.22 24.47
CA MET A 86 35.72 -14.21 25.17
C MET A 86 34.30 -14.73 25.49
N TYR A 87 34.24 -15.72 26.38
CA TYR A 87 33.00 -16.45 26.65
C TYR A 87 31.88 -15.60 27.27
N ASP A 88 32.22 -14.61 28.10
CA ASP A 88 31.22 -13.72 28.71
C ASP A 88 30.43 -12.95 27.64
N ILE A 89 31.16 -12.37 26.67
CA ILE A 89 30.56 -11.61 25.56
C ILE A 89 29.80 -12.55 24.62
N ALA A 90 30.36 -13.74 24.34
CA ALA A 90 29.69 -14.74 23.52
C ALA A 90 28.35 -15.19 24.10
N MET A 91 28.30 -15.38 25.43
CA MET A 91 27.09 -15.79 26.14
C MET A 91 26.01 -14.70 26.08
N GLU A 92 26.38 -13.43 26.28
CA GLU A 92 25.44 -12.31 26.15
C GLU A 92 24.86 -12.18 24.73
N LEU A 93 25.70 -12.35 23.71
CA LEU A 93 25.25 -12.34 22.31
C LEU A 93 24.34 -13.53 21.97
N LEU A 94 24.61 -14.71 22.55
CA LEU A 94 23.74 -15.88 22.38
C LEU A 94 22.38 -15.66 23.04
N LYS A 95 22.32 -15.09 24.25
CA LYS A 95 21.07 -14.72 24.92
C LYS A 95 20.27 -13.73 24.06
N ALA A 96 20.94 -12.71 23.50
CA ALA A 96 20.31 -11.74 22.62
C ALA A 96 19.75 -12.41 21.34
N ALA A 97 20.49 -13.35 20.74
CA ALA A 97 20.05 -14.10 19.58
C ALA A 97 18.77 -14.92 19.87
N VAL A 98 18.76 -15.64 20.99
CA VAL A 98 17.60 -16.43 21.43
C VAL A 98 16.39 -15.53 21.69
N ALA A 99 16.58 -14.40 22.38
CA ALA A 99 15.50 -13.44 22.63
C ALA A 99 14.91 -12.88 21.32
N ALA A 100 15.76 -12.58 20.33
CA ALA A 100 15.32 -12.11 19.02
C ALA A 100 14.52 -13.18 18.25
N TRP A 101 14.93 -14.44 18.30
CA TRP A 101 14.17 -15.54 17.69
C TRP A 101 12.84 -15.81 18.39
N ILE A 102 12.79 -15.72 19.73
CA ILE A 102 11.53 -15.84 20.48
C ILE A 102 10.58 -14.70 20.11
N ALA A 103 11.07 -13.46 20.02
CA ALA A 103 10.29 -12.32 19.57
C ALA A 103 9.79 -12.49 18.11
N ALA A 104 10.62 -13.02 17.22
CA ALA A 104 10.23 -13.32 15.84
C ALA A 104 9.18 -14.45 15.76
N ALA A 105 9.24 -15.44 16.65
CA ALA A 105 8.29 -16.55 16.70
C ALA A 105 6.95 -16.13 17.32
N SER A 106 6.96 -15.31 18.37
CA SER A 106 5.72 -14.82 19.01
C SER A 106 4.96 -13.84 18.11
N ALA A 107 5.66 -13.06 17.29
CA ALA A 107 5.06 -12.21 16.27
C ALA A 107 4.30 -13.00 15.17
N ALA A 108 4.49 -14.32 15.06
CA ALA A 108 3.87 -15.16 14.06
C ALA A 108 2.49 -15.71 14.47
N GLN A 109 2.07 -15.60 15.74
CA GLN A 109 0.76 -16.11 16.16
C GLN A 109 -0.36 -15.19 15.65
N PRO A 110 -1.29 -15.69 14.81
CA PRO A 110 -2.51 -14.95 14.52
C PRO A 110 -3.32 -14.79 15.83
N PRO A 111 -4.12 -13.73 15.97
CA PRO A 111 -5.05 -13.63 17.10
C PRO A 111 -5.90 -14.90 17.11
N ARG A 112 -5.83 -15.66 18.21
CA ARG A 112 -6.71 -16.80 18.44
C ARG A 112 -8.13 -16.25 18.60
N THR A 113 -8.91 -16.32 17.54
CA THR A 113 -10.36 -16.10 17.53
C THR A 113 -11.04 -17.43 17.34
#